data_AF-A0A075QA15-F1
#
_entry.id   AF-A0A075QA15-F1
#
_cell.length_a   1.000
_cell.length_b   1.000
_cell.length_c   1.000
_cell.angle_alpha   90.00
_cell.angle_beta   90.00
_cell.angle_gamma   90.00
#
_symmetry.space_group_name_H-M   'P 1'
#
loop_
_entity.id
_entity.type
_entity.pdbx_description
1 polymer ?
#
loop_
_entity_poly.entity_id
_entity_poly.type
_entity_poly.pdbx_seq_one_letter_code
_entity_poly.pdbx_strand_id
1 'polypeptide(L)'
;SRTARGTTITLHLMEEELDYLESARIKNLVKTYCDFMPVPIKLDGEVLNRQKAPWRESPSNLSKEDYIEFYRYLYPFQEDPLLWVHLNTDYPFIINGILYFPKLRPDVDVTKGQIKLFCNQVFVSDHCEEIIPQFLLPMR
;
A
#
# COMPACT_ATOMS: atom_id res chain seq x y z
N SER A 1 16.33 -30.21 -18.90
CA SER A 1 16.50 -29.44 -17.65
C SER A 1 16.33 -27.96 -17.95
N ARG A 2 15.80 -27.15 -17.03
CA ARG A 2 15.75 -25.69 -17.22
C ARG A 2 17.17 -25.14 -17.31
N THR A 3 17.43 -24.26 -18.27
CA THR A 3 18.73 -23.60 -18.46
C THR A 3 18.88 -22.34 -17.59
N ALA A 4 17.77 -21.72 -17.19
CA ALA A 4 17.74 -20.52 -16.35
C ALA A 4 17.28 -20.81 -14.90
N ARG A 5 17.91 -20.13 -13.94
CA ARG A 5 17.53 -20.17 -12.51
C ARG A 5 16.11 -19.63 -12.31
N GLY A 6 15.41 -20.15 -11.30
CA GLY A 6 14.07 -19.73 -10.90
C GLY A 6 12.99 -20.80 -11.14
N THR A 7 11.73 -20.41 -10.94
CA THR A 7 10.55 -21.28 -11.00
C THR A 7 9.55 -20.74 -12.03
N THR A 8 8.88 -21.63 -12.74
CA THR A 8 7.74 -21.30 -13.61
C THR A 8 6.55 -22.03 -13.05
N ILE A 9 5.48 -21.30 -12.82
CA ILE A 9 4.22 -21.81 -12.34
C ILE A 9 3.22 -21.60 -13.47
N THR A 10 2.63 -22.69 -13.96
CA THR A 10 1.55 -22.64 -14.95
C THR A 10 0.25 -22.92 -14.21
N LEU A 11 -0.69 -21.97 -14.26
CA LEU A 11 -2.00 -22.10 -13.63
C LEU A 11 -3.03 -22.47 -14.70
N HIS A 12 -3.81 -23.51 -14.44
CA HIS A 12 -4.96 -23.89 -15.26
C HIS A 12 -6.21 -23.34 -14.59
N LEU A 13 -6.82 -22.34 -15.23
CA LEU A 13 -7.99 -21.66 -14.68
C LEU A 13 -9.25 -22.50 -14.87
N MET A 14 -10.19 -22.36 -13.93
CA MET A 14 -11.54 -22.89 -14.05
C MET A 14 -12.35 -22.01 -15.01
N GLU A 15 -13.48 -22.52 -15.53
CA GLU A 15 -14.31 -21.79 -16.49
C GLU A 15 -14.89 -20.49 -15.90
N GLU A 16 -15.16 -20.49 -14.60
CA GLU A 16 -15.69 -19.34 -13.86
C GLU A 16 -14.64 -18.28 -13.50
N GLU A 17 -13.34 -18.59 -13.59
CA GLU A 17 -12.22 -17.70 -13.20
C GLU A 17 -11.43 -17.18 -14.43
N LEU A 18 -12.08 -17.14 -15.60
CA LEU A 18 -11.45 -16.66 -16.84
C LEU A 18 -11.21 -15.14 -16.84
N ASP A 19 -11.80 -14.38 -15.91
CA ASP A 19 -11.57 -12.95 -15.74
C ASP A 19 -10.11 -12.61 -15.39
N TYR A 20 -9.36 -13.54 -14.78
CA TYR A 20 -7.92 -13.37 -14.55
C TYR A 20 -7.08 -13.38 -15.83
N LEU A 21 -7.66 -13.72 -16.99
CA LEU A 21 -7.00 -13.53 -18.28
C LEU A 21 -7.01 -12.05 -18.72
N GLU A 22 -7.89 -11.22 -18.13
CA GLU A 22 -7.96 -9.80 -18.46
C GLU A 22 -6.80 -9.03 -17.84
N SER A 23 -6.00 -8.37 -18.67
CA SER A 23 -4.85 -7.58 -18.20
C SER A 23 -5.26 -6.51 -17.18
N ALA A 24 -6.46 -5.94 -17.29
CA ALA A 24 -6.98 -4.95 -16.34
C ALA A 24 -7.18 -5.54 -14.94
N ARG A 25 -7.70 -6.78 -14.86
CA ARG A 25 -7.90 -7.51 -13.60
C ARG A 25 -6.55 -7.76 -12.91
N ILE A 26 -5.57 -8.27 -13.66
CA ILE A 26 -4.21 -8.51 -13.15
C ILE A 26 -3.52 -7.22 -12.72
N LYS A 27 -3.62 -6.14 -13.51
CA LYS A 27 -3.08 -4.83 -13.16
C LYS A 27 -3.65 -4.32 -11.84
N ASN A 28 -4.96 -4.44 -11.65
CA ASN A 28 -5.61 -4.05 -10.40
C ASN A 28 -5.17 -4.90 -9.21
N LEU A 29 -5.02 -6.22 -9.37
CA LEU A 29 -4.52 -7.09 -8.30
C LEU A 29 -3.09 -6.73 -7.89
N VAL A 30 -2.20 -6.55 -8.86
CA VAL A 30 -0.80 -6.15 -8.58
C VAL A 30 -0.78 -4.80 -7.89
N LYS A 31 -1.58 -3.83 -8.34
CA LYS A 31 -1.69 -2.51 -7.72
C LYS A 31 -2.27 -2.55 -6.30
N THR A 32 -3.23 -3.43 -6.02
CA THR A 32 -3.83 -3.54 -4.69
C THR A 32 -2.88 -4.21 -3.70
N TYR A 33 -2.23 -5.31 -4.09
CA TYR A 33 -1.52 -6.17 -3.15
C TYR A 33 0.00 -6.06 -3.21
N CYS A 34 0.58 -5.77 -4.38
CA CYS A 34 2.01 -5.95 -4.64
C CYS A 34 2.70 -4.69 -5.18
N ASP A 35 2.05 -3.53 -5.12
CA ASP A 35 2.53 -2.30 -5.75
C ASP A 35 3.89 -1.83 -5.22
N PHE A 36 4.17 -2.15 -3.96
CA PHE A 36 5.39 -1.73 -3.28
C PHE A 36 6.40 -2.87 -3.08
N MET A 37 6.24 -4.00 -3.77
CA MET A 37 7.24 -5.08 -3.76
C MET A 37 8.58 -4.58 -4.30
N PRO A 38 9.73 -4.96 -3.72
CA PRO A 38 11.03 -4.37 -4.06
C PRO A 38 11.58 -4.91 -5.40
N VAL A 39 10.84 -5.78 -6.07
CA VAL A 39 11.17 -6.40 -7.34
C VAL A 39 10.16 -5.98 -8.40
N PRO A 40 10.58 -5.76 -9.66
CA PRO A 40 9.67 -5.38 -10.73
C PRO A 40 8.76 -6.56 -11.11
N ILE A 41 7.46 -6.32 -11.05
CA ILE A 41 6.41 -7.23 -11.52
C ILE A 41 6.02 -6.77 -12.92
N LYS A 42 6.11 -7.67 -13.90
CA LYS A 42 5.86 -7.36 -15.31
C LYS A 42 4.71 -8.16 -15.88
N LEU A 43 3.88 -7.51 -16.70
CA LEU A 43 2.89 -8.12 -17.56
C LEU A 43 3.13 -7.61 -18.98
N ASP A 44 3.28 -8.50 -19.95
CA ASP A 44 3.56 -8.17 -21.36
C ASP A 44 4.75 -7.20 -21.56
N GLY A 45 5.76 -7.31 -20.69
CA GLY A 45 6.97 -6.48 -20.72
C GLY A 45 6.84 -5.14 -19.97
N GLU A 46 5.64 -4.74 -19.58
CA GLU A 46 5.36 -3.49 -18.86
C GLU A 46 5.50 -3.71 -17.34
N VAL A 47 6.20 -2.81 -16.63
CA VAL A 47 6.32 -2.86 -15.17
C VAL A 47 5.05 -2.28 -14.55
N LEU A 48 4.41 -3.05 -13.67
CA LEU A 48 3.12 -2.70 -13.09
C LEU A 48 3.21 -2.02 -11.72
N ASN A 49 4.28 -2.26 -10.96
CA ASN A 49 4.40 -1.86 -9.57
C ASN A 49 5.44 -0.73 -9.37
N ARG A 50 5.20 0.17 -8.41
CA ARG A 50 6.06 1.33 -8.11
C ARG A 50 7.36 0.97 -7.36
N GLN A 51 7.42 -0.18 -6.69
CA GLN A 51 8.55 -0.75 -5.93
C GLN A 51 9.02 0.05 -4.70
N LYS A 52 9.15 1.38 -4.79
CA LYS A 52 9.61 2.24 -3.68
C LYS A 52 8.50 2.42 -2.65
N ALA A 53 8.67 1.86 -1.45
CA ALA A 53 7.80 2.05 -0.30
C ALA A 53 8.33 3.19 0.61
N PRO A 54 7.71 4.39 0.61
CA PRO A 54 8.22 5.52 1.39
C PRO A 54 8.33 5.24 2.89
N TRP A 55 7.44 4.44 3.46
CA TRP A 55 7.46 4.08 4.88
C TRP A 55 8.64 3.17 5.29
N ARG A 56 9.43 2.66 4.35
CA ARG A 56 10.66 1.90 4.64
C ARG A 56 11.94 2.72 4.46
N GLU A 57 11.83 3.93 3.92
CA GLU A 57 12.96 4.83 3.78
C GLU A 57 13.22 5.57 5.09
N SER A 58 14.48 5.96 5.32
CA SER A 58 14.79 6.87 6.42
C SER A 58 14.08 8.21 6.20
N PRO A 59 13.49 8.84 7.24
CA PRO A 59 12.93 10.18 7.13
C PRO A 59 13.91 11.23 6.58
N SER A 60 15.22 11.02 6.76
CA SER A 60 16.27 11.89 6.18
C SER A 60 16.35 11.83 4.65
N ASN A 61 15.86 10.75 4.04
CA ASN A 61 15.92 10.52 2.59
C ASN A 61 14.63 10.93 1.88
N LEU A 62 13.64 11.43 2.63
CA LEU A 62 12.34 11.82 2.11
C LEU A 62 12.15 13.33 2.23
N SER A 63 11.72 13.94 1.14
CA SER A 63 11.24 15.32 1.11
C SER A 63 9.80 15.40 1.60
N LYS A 64 9.32 16.61 1.89
CA LYS A 64 7.90 16.82 2.25
C LYS A 64 6.99 16.44 1.08
N GLU A 65 7.46 16.71 -0.13
CA GLU A 65 6.79 16.41 -1.38
C GLU A 65 6.60 14.90 -1.56
N ASP A 66 7.59 14.07 -1.19
CA ASP A 66 7.45 12.59 -1.24
C ASP A 66 6.27 12.09 -0.38
N TYR A 67 6.06 12.67 0.81
CA TYR A 67 4.94 12.32 1.68
C TYR A 67 3.60 12.77 1.08
N ILE A 68 3.53 13.99 0.55
CA ILE A 68 2.30 14.53 -0.06
C ILE A 68 1.94 13.72 -1.32
N GLU A 69 2.91 13.39 -2.17
CA GLU A 69 2.69 12.55 -3.35
C GLU A 69 2.21 11.15 -2.97
N PHE A 70 2.80 10.54 -1.94
CA PHE A 70 2.36 9.24 -1.46
C PHE A 70 0.93 9.30 -0.90
N TYR A 71 0.58 10.35 -0.15
CA TYR A 71 -0.78 10.56 0.33
C TYR A 71 -1.79 10.71 -0.83
N ARG A 72 -1.49 11.57 -1.81
CA ARG A 72 -2.34 11.75 -3.00
C ARG A 72 -2.47 10.47 -3.82
N TYR A 73 -1.43 9.65 -3.86
CA TYR A 73 -1.49 8.36 -4.53
C TYR A 73 -2.48 7.41 -3.86
N LEU A 74 -2.47 7.34 -2.53
CA LEU A 74 -3.40 6.52 -1.75
C LEU A 74 -4.83 7.10 -1.75
N TYR A 75 -4.96 8.43 -1.76
CA TYR A 75 -6.20 9.17 -1.62
C TYR A 75 -6.34 10.27 -2.70
N PRO A 76 -6.50 9.90 -3.99
CA PRO A 76 -6.39 10.84 -5.13
C PRO A 76 -7.47 11.94 -5.18
N PHE A 77 -8.57 11.77 -4.48
CA PHE A 77 -9.69 12.72 -4.45
C PHE A 77 -9.73 13.57 -3.17
N GLN A 78 -8.68 13.51 -2.35
CA GLN A 78 -8.61 14.23 -1.08
C GLN A 78 -7.64 15.42 -1.14
N GLU A 79 -7.90 16.41 -0.30
CA GLU A 79 -6.94 17.49 -0.06
C GLU A 79 -5.71 16.98 0.66
N ASP A 80 -4.60 17.70 0.48
CA ASP A 80 -3.34 17.42 1.15
C ASP A 80 -3.50 17.30 2.68
N PRO A 81 -2.73 16.41 3.31
CA PRO A 81 -2.79 16.20 4.75
C PRO A 81 -2.30 17.45 5.47
N LEU A 82 -2.84 17.70 6.66
CA LEU A 82 -2.40 18.80 7.53
C LEU A 82 -1.00 18.54 8.08
N LEU A 83 -0.76 17.30 8.53
CA LEU A 83 0.53 16.83 9.02
C LEU A 83 0.65 15.31 8.83
N TRP A 84 1.87 14.81 8.97
CA TRP A 84 2.15 13.37 8.97
C TRP A 84 3.19 13.04 10.03
N VAL A 85 3.16 11.78 10.48
CA VAL A 85 4.14 11.22 11.41
C VAL A 85 4.74 9.97 10.77
N HIS A 86 6.06 9.98 10.54
CA HIS A 86 6.77 8.78 10.10
C HIS A 86 7.15 7.96 11.33
N LEU A 87 6.62 6.74 11.41
CA LEU A 87 6.90 5.77 12.46
C LEU A 87 8.01 4.82 12.01
N ASN A 88 9.07 4.73 12.82
CA ASN A 88 10.11 3.71 12.70
C ASN A 88 10.44 3.25 14.12
N THR A 89 9.84 2.14 14.53
CA THR A 89 10.06 1.53 15.84
C THR A 89 10.50 0.09 15.68
N ASP A 90 11.44 -0.36 16.50
CA ASP A 90 12.01 -1.70 16.47
C ASP A 90 11.68 -2.53 17.74
N TYR A 91 11.07 -1.92 18.76
CA TYR A 91 10.67 -2.58 20.00
C TYR A 91 9.31 -2.07 20.53
N PRO A 92 8.44 -2.94 21.08
CA PRO A 92 8.54 -4.41 21.17
C PRO A 92 8.25 -5.13 19.84
N PHE A 93 7.80 -4.40 18.81
CA PHE A 93 7.57 -4.90 17.45
C PHE A 93 8.20 -3.95 16.43
N ILE A 94 8.60 -4.50 15.28
CA ILE A 94 9.07 -3.70 14.15
C ILE A 94 7.86 -3.08 13.46
N ILE A 95 7.70 -1.76 13.62
CA ILE A 95 6.64 -0.98 13.00
C ILE A 95 7.30 0.11 12.14
N ASN A 96 7.04 0.03 10.84
CA ASN A 96 7.43 1.04 9.87
C ASN A 96 6.15 1.52 9.20
N GLY A 97 5.86 2.81 9.27
CA GLY A 97 4.59 3.35 8.80
C GLY A 97 4.61 4.86 8.66
N ILE A 98 3.62 5.39 7.94
CA ILE A 98 3.37 6.83 7.88
C ILE A 98 1.91 7.04 8.25
N LEU A 99 1.67 7.84 9.29
CA LEU A 99 0.35 8.26 9.72
C LEU A 99 0.06 9.63 9.12
N TYR A 100 -1.06 9.76 8.43
CA TYR A 100 -1.52 11.03 7.87
C TYR A 100 -2.71 11.58 8.65
N PHE A 101 -2.67 12.90 8.85
CA PHE A 101 -3.73 13.64 9.52
C PHE A 101 -4.43 14.50 8.46
N PRO A 102 -5.59 14.06 7.95
CA PRO A 102 -6.34 14.84 6.98
C PRO A 102 -6.91 16.11 7.62
N LYS A 103 -7.23 17.12 6.81
CA LYS A 103 -8.05 18.24 7.28
C LYS A 103 -9.46 17.73 7.57
N LEU A 104 -9.89 17.84 8.83
CA LEU A 104 -11.23 17.47 9.25
C LEU A 104 -12.24 18.40 8.58
N ARG A 105 -13.11 17.83 7.74
CA ARG A 105 -14.28 18.53 7.23
C ARG A 105 -15.53 18.06 8.00
N PRO A 106 -16.57 18.89 8.13
CA PRO A 106 -17.77 18.57 8.92
C PRO A 106 -18.52 17.32 8.43
N ASP A 107 -18.31 16.91 7.17
CA ASP A 107 -18.91 15.77 6.49
C ASP A 107 -18.12 14.45 6.67
N VAL A 108 -16.98 14.47 7.37
CA VAL A 108 -16.15 13.28 7.57
C VAL A 108 -16.64 12.49 8.79
N ASP A 109 -17.01 11.23 8.57
CA ASP A 109 -17.33 10.27 9.63
C ASP A 109 -16.06 9.92 10.43
N VAL A 110 -15.90 10.56 11.59
CA VAL A 110 -14.77 10.37 12.51
C VAL A 110 -14.78 9.02 13.23
N THR A 111 -15.83 8.21 13.05
CA THR A 111 -15.95 6.89 13.69
C THR A 111 -15.27 5.78 12.91
N LYS A 112 -14.88 6.02 11.65
CA LYS A 112 -14.25 5.02 10.78
C LYS A 112 -12.77 5.34 10.52
N GLY A 113 -11.88 4.56 11.14
CA GLY A 113 -10.46 4.54 10.79
C GLY A 113 -10.24 4.02 9.37
N GLN A 114 -9.43 4.74 8.58
CA GLN A 114 -9.05 4.34 7.22
C GLN A 114 -7.56 4.04 7.13
N ILE A 115 -6.96 3.53 8.22
CA ILE A 115 -5.54 3.19 8.26
C ILE A 115 -5.31 1.90 7.46
N LYS A 116 -4.56 2.01 6.36
CA LYS A 116 -4.15 0.86 5.55
C LYS A 116 -2.95 0.17 6.19
N LEU A 117 -3.15 -1.06 6.67
CA LEU A 117 -2.11 -1.92 7.20
C LEU A 117 -1.44 -2.70 6.07
N PHE A 118 -0.12 -2.56 5.98
CA PHE A 118 0.72 -3.34 5.10
C PHE A 118 1.67 -4.21 5.93
N CYS A 119 1.71 -5.51 5.64
CA CYS A 119 2.68 -6.44 6.19
C CYS A 119 3.61 -6.87 5.06
N ASN A 120 4.93 -6.74 5.24
CA ASN A 120 5.91 -7.06 4.21
C ASN A 120 5.66 -6.40 2.83
N GLN A 121 5.18 -5.14 2.80
CA GLN A 121 4.76 -4.40 1.60
C GLN A 121 3.54 -4.98 0.87
N VAL A 122 2.91 -6.00 1.44
CA VAL A 122 1.64 -6.54 0.96
C VAL A 122 0.51 -5.88 1.73
N PHE A 123 -0.49 -5.36 1.01
CA PHE A 123 -1.70 -4.83 1.64
C PHE A 123 -2.43 -5.96 2.38
N VAL A 124 -2.73 -5.75 3.67
CA VAL A 124 -3.41 -6.73 4.51
C VAL A 124 -4.86 -6.34 4.75
N SER A 125 -5.08 -5.13 5.29
CA SER A 125 -6.41 -4.66 5.68
C SER A 125 -6.41 -3.15 5.86
N ASP A 126 -7.56 -2.51 5.68
CA ASP A 126 -7.82 -1.12 6.06
C ASP A 126 -8.76 -0.99 7.27
N HIS A 127 -9.13 -2.12 7.89
CA HIS A 127 -10.01 -2.20 9.05
C HIS A 127 -9.28 -2.85 10.23
N CYS A 128 -8.49 -2.06 10.96
CA CYS A 128 -7.67 -2.51 12.09
C CYS A 128 -8.15 -1.95 13.43
N GLU A 129 -9.47 -1.92 13.66
CA GLU A 129 -10.09 -1.33 14.86
C GLU A 129 -9.58 -1.94 16.17
N GLU A 130 -9.16 -3.21 16.17
CA GLU A 130 -8.63 -3.89 17.36
C GLU A 130 -7.20 -3.50 17.72
N ILE A 131 -6.42 -3.00 16.75
CA ILE A 131 -4.99 -2.69 16.91
C ILE A 131 -4.80 -1.18 17.11
N ILE A 132 -5.73 -0.38 16.60
CA ILE A 132 -5.65 1.08 16.60
C ILE A 132 -6.43 1.63 17.80
N PRO A 133 -5.79 2.37 18.71
CA PRO A 133 -6.51 3.06 19.78
C PRO A 133 -7.61 3.99 19.23
N GLN A 134 -8.75 4.06 19.91
CA GLN A 134 -9.92 4.82 19.42
C GLN A 134 -9.64 6.29 19.11
N PHE A 135 -8.70 6.93 19.83
CA PHE A 135 -8.32 8.33 19.57
C PHE A 135 -7.57 8.53 18.25
N LEU A 136 -7.11 7.45 17.60
CA LEU A 136 -6.42 7.46 16.31
C LEU A 136 -7.37 7.15 15.13
N LEU A 137 -8.66 6.87 15.39
CA LEU A 137 -9.64 6.57 14.35
C LEU A 137 -9.84 7.69 13.31
N PRO A 138 -9.71 8.99 13.61
CA PRO A 138 -9.82 10.02 12.57
C PRO A 138 -8.65 10.05 11.57
N MET A 139 -7.61 9.24 11.79
CA MET A 139 -6.37 9.27 11.00
C MET A 139 -6.39 8.27 9.83
N ARG A 140 -5.41 8.43 8.94
CA ARG A 140 -5.26 7.67 7.68
C ARG A 140 -3.87 7.10 7.51
#